data_AF-A0A922S0Z5-F1
#
_entry.id   AF-A0A922S0Z5-F1
#
_cell.length_a   1.000
_cell.length_b   1.000
_cell.length_c   1.000
_cell.angle_alpha   90.00
_cell.angle_beta   90.00
_cell.angle_gamma   90.00
#
_symmetry.space_group_name_H-M   'P 1'
#
loop_
_entity.id
_entity.type
_entity.pdbx_description
1 polymer ?
#
loop_
_entity_poly.entity_id
_entity_poly.type
_entity_poly.pdbx_seq_one_letter_code
_entity_poly.pdbx_strand_id
1 'polypeptide(L)'
;MNAPASFEPFLLADGEKKISFEKDTQVPNAAIFTLNREDHTVGNMITCQLLKDPRVLFAGYKAPHPLEHKIVIRVHTAHPATPVDVFVSALKDLISEISNIEEQFRLFLFYLTLNVFIPTTKPSSAENKTPPKSQSSVVTTLFIIVIFTLIILSKISFSTDY
;
A
#
# COMPACT_ATOMS: atom_id res chain seq x y z
N MET A 1 2.37 0.18 -37.74
CA MET A 1 3.74 0.51 -37.27
C MET A 1 3.75 1.93 -36.71
N ASN A 2 2.85 2.25 -35.76
CA ASN A 2 2.69 3.56 -35.10
C ASN A 2 2.38 3.36 -33.60
N ALA A 3 2.70 2.19 -33.05
CA ALA A 3 2.47 1.92 -31.65
C ALA A 3 3.55 2.65 -30.84
N PRO A 4 3.18 3.38 -29.77
CA PRO A 4 4.16 3.97 -28.86
C PRO A 4 5.02 2.88 -28.21
N ALA A 5 6.18 3.27 -27.70
CA ALA A 5 7.05 2.34 -27.02
C ALA A 5 6.44 1.88 -25.68
N SER A 6 6.71 0.64 -25.27
CA SER A 6 6.10 0.05 -24.08
C SER A 6 6.46 0.73 -22.76
N PHE A 7 7.53 1.54 -22.72
CA PHE A 7 8.00 2.25 -21.54
C PHE A 7 7.41 3.65 -21.37
N GLU A 8 6.82 4.21 -22.42
CA GLU A 8 6.17 5.52 -22.39
C GLU A 8 5.05 5.66 -21.33
N PRO A 9 4.31 4.62 -20.91
CA PRO A 9 3.27 4.78 -19.91
C PRO A 9 3.74 5.22 -18.54
N PHE A 10 4.97 4.85 -18.15
CA PHE A 10 5.47 5.02 -16.78
C PHE A 10 6.77 5.83 -16.70
N LEU A 11 7.57 5.90 -17.78
CA LEU A 11 8.76 6.74 -17.81
C LEU A 11 8.40 8.19 -18.17
N LEU A 12 8.90 9.13 -17.36
CA LEU A 12 8.79 10.56 -17.65
C LEU A 12 9.80 10.94 -18.72
N ALA A 13 9.39 11.81 -19.64
CA ALA A 13 10.30 12.37 -20.63
C ALA A 13 11.25 13.39 -19.98
N ASP A 14 12.40 13.63 -20.63
CA ASP A 14 13.38 14.61 -20.15
C ASP A 14 12.74 16.02 -20.02
N GLY A 15 12.73 16.55 -18.79
CA GLY A 15 12.14 17.86 -18.46
C GLY A 15 10.66 17.85 -18.09
N GLU A 16 9.97 16.70 -18.16
CA GLU A 16 8.58 16.56 -17.74
C GLU A 16 8.48 16.48 -16.19
N LYS A 17 7.60 17.28 -15.59
CA LYS A 17 7.33 17.19 -14.14
C LYS A 17 6.31 16.10 -13.86
N LYS A 18 6.48 15.36 -12.76
CA LYS A 18 5.51 14.33 -12.35
C LYS A 18 4.14 14.91 -12.02
N ILE A 19 4.12 16.04 -11.32
CA ILE A 19 2.91 16.73 -10.89
C ILE A 19 3.02 18.19 -11.31
N SER A 20 1.99 18.70 -11.98
CA SER A 20 1.77 20.14 -12.17
C SER A 20 0.54 20.59 -11.41
N PHE A 21 0.57 21.85 -10.98
CA PHE A 21 -0.48 22.47 -10.18
C PHE A 21 -0.95 23.75 -10.85
N GLU A 22 -2.26 23.87 -11.01
CA GLU A 22 -2.92 25.05 -11.57
C GLU A 22 -4.10 25.43 -10.67
N LYS A 23 -4.24 26.73 -10.37
CA LYS A 23 -5.41 27.23 -9.64
C LYS A 23 -6.56 27.37 -10.62
N ASP A 24 -7.73 26.85 -10.25
CA ASP A 24 -8.94 27.00 -11.06
C ASP A 24 -9.44 28.45 -10.96
N THR A 25 -9.67 29.09 -12.10
CA THR A 25 -10.17 30.47 -12.16
C THR A 25 -11.69 30.55 -12.15
N GLN A 26 -12.38 29.44 -12.44
CA GLN A 26 -13.84 29.41 -12.55
C GLN A 26 -14.51 29.26 -11.19
N VAL A 27 -13.85 28.59 -10.24
CA VAL A 27 -14.40 28.27 -8.92
C VAL A 27 -13.43 28.76 -7.85
N PRO A 28 -13.90 29.50 -6.83
CA PRO A 28 -13.04 29.95 -5.75
C PRO A 28 -12.51 28.74 -4.95
N ASN A 29 -11.28 28.84 -4.47
CA ASN A 29 -10.64 27.80 -3.65
C ASN A 29 -10.65 26.40 -4.29
N ALA A 30 -10.51 26.36 -5.62
CA ALA A 30 -10.36 25.12 -6.38
C ALA A 30 -9.01 25.06 -7.08
N ALA A 31 -8.50 23.85 -7.26
CA ALA A 31 -7.24 23.58 -7.92
C ALA A 31 -7.34 22.34 -8.81
N ILE A 32 -6.50 22.34 -9.84
CA ILE A 32 -6.33 21.27 -10.80
C ILE A 32 -4.90 20.75 -10.67
N PHE A 33 -4.77 19.46 -10.38
CA PHE A 33 -3.52 18.74 -10.31
C PHE A 33 -3.43 17.82 -11.52
N THR A 34 -2.38 17.95 -12.33
CA THR A 34 -2.13 17.02 -13.43
C THR A 34 -0.97 16.11 -13.03
N LEU A 35 -1.23 14.80 -13.00
CA LEU A 35 -0.21 13.79 -12.73
C LEU A 35 0.13 13.11 -14.05
N ASN A 36 1.40 13.20 -14.44
CA ASN A 36 1.91 12.61 -15.67
C ASN A 36 2.42 11.20 -15.42
N ARG A 37 2.25 10.32 -16.43
CA ARG A 37 2.64 8.91 -16.39
C ARG A 37 1.99 8.17 -15.23
N GLU A 38 0.71 8.43 -15.03
CA GLU A 38 -0.13 7.84 -14.00
C GLU A 38 -1.47 7.44 -14.62
N ASP A 39 -2.16 6.52 -13.96
CA ASP A 39 -3.41 5.94 -14.42
C ASP A 39 -4.52 5.98 -13.36
N HIS A 40 -5.60 5.25 -13.63
CA HIS A 40 -6.75 5.13 -12.74
C HIS A 40 -6.40 4.56 -11.36
N THR A 41 -5.30 3.82 -11.23
CA THR A 41 -4.87 3.22 -9.95
C THR A 41 -4.61 4.32 -8.93
N VAL A 42 -3.72 5.25 -9.24
CA VAL A 42 -3.38 6.37 -8.37
C VAL A 42 -4.50 7.41 -8.34
N GLY A 43 -5.12 7.70 -9.50
CA GLY A 43 -6.19 8.69 -9.59
C GLY A 43 -7.40 8.36 -8.71
N ASN A 44 -7.86 7.10 -8.76
CA ASN A 44 -8.97 6.65 -7.94
C ASN A 44 -8.61 6.62 -6.45
N MET A 45 -7.41 6.12 -6.11
CA MET A 45 -6.94 6.01 -4.73
C MET A 45 -6.88 7.37 -4.04
N ILE A 46 -6.27 8.37 -4.69
CA ILE A 46 -6.19 9.75 -4.16
C ILE A 46 -7.59 10.37 -4.05
N THR A 47 -8.44 10.20 -5.06
CA THR A 47 -9.80 10.78 -5.06
C THR A 47 -10.65 10.21 -3.93
N CYS A 48 -10.59 8.89 -3.70
CA CYS A 48 -11.27 8.25 -2.58
C CYS A 48 -10.79 8.82 -1.24
N GLN A 49 -9.49 9.05 -1.08
CA GLN A 49 -8.94 9.61 0.16
C GLN A 49 -9.36 11.07 0.38
N LEU A 50 -9.36 11.88 -0.68
CA LEU A 50 -9.82 13.27 -0.62
C LEU A 50 -11.29 13.37 -0.21
N LEU A 51 -12.14 12.48 -0.71
CA LEU A 51 -13.56 12.45 -0.36
C LEU A 51 -13.83 12.03 1.10
N LYS A 52 -12.85 11.44 1.81
CA LYS A 52 -12.97 11.16 3.24
C LYS A 52 -12.82 12.43 4.11
N ASP A 53 -12.16 13.48 3.59
CA ASP A 53 -11.92 14.71 4.36
C ASP A 53 -13.16 15.64 4.31
N PRO A 54 -13.75 16.00 5.46
CA PRO A 54 -14.95 16.86 5.51
C PRO A 54 -14.70 18.29 5.03
N ARG A 55 -13.44 18.71 4.88
CA ARG A 55 -13.06 20.04 4.35
C ARG A 55 -13.16 20.10 2.81
N VAL A 56 -13.27 18.94 2.15
CA VAL A 56 -13.40 18.83 0.70
C VAL A 56 -14.87 18.92 0.32
N LEU A 57 -15.20 19.89 -0.55
CA LEU A 57 -16.54 20.04 -1.12
C LEU A 57 -16.70 19.19 -2.38
N PHE A 58 -15.64 19.08 -3.16
CA PHE A 58 -15.62 18.27 -4.36
C PHE A 58 -14.20 17.76 -4.64
N ALA A 59 -14.09 16.48 -4.96
CA ALA A 59 -12.90 15.88 -5.53
C ALA A 59 -13.31 14.90 -6.63
N GLY A 60 -12.59 14.96 -7.76
CA GLY A 60 -12.83 14.07 -8.87
C GLY A 60 -11.65 14.04 -9.82
N TYR A 61 -11.45 12.93 -10.51
CA TYR A 61 -10.39 12.79 -11.50
C TYR A 61 -10.93 12.37 -12.86
N LYS A 62 -10.17 12.66 -13.91
CA LYS A 62 -10.44 12.19 -15.26
C LYS A 62 -9.15 11.80 -15.98
N ALA A 63 -9.22 10.75 -16.78
CA ALA A 63 -8.23 10.46 -17.82
C ALA A 63 -8.74 11.11 -19.12
N PRO A 64 -8.08 12.15 -19.65
CA PRO A 64 -8.60 12.92 -20.78
C PRO A 64 -8.66 12.09 -22.06
N HIS A 65 -7.70 11.17 -22.25
CA HIS A 65 -7.67 10.27 -23.39
C HIS A 65 -6.97 8.96 -23.02
N PRO A 66 -7.47 7.77 -23.41
CA PRO A 66 -6.87 6.48 -23.04
C PRO A 66 -5.44 6.25 -23.55
N LEU A 67 -5.07 6.91 -24.66
CA LEU A 67 -3.71 6.83 -25.22
C LEU A 67 -2.71 7.79 -24.56
N GLU A 68 -3.19 8.70 -23.70
CA GLU A 68 -2.34 9.62 -22.96
C GLU A 68 -2.28 9.19 -21.50
N HIS A 69 -1.10 8.78 -21.04
CA HIS A 69 -0.88 8.38 -19.66
C HIS A 69 -0.75 9.61 -18.76
N LYS A 70 -1.86 10.29 -18.54
CA LYS A 70 -1.97 11.40 -17.58
C LYS A 70 -3.35 11.40 -16.94
N ILE A 71 -3.41 11.79 -15.68
CA ILE A 71 -4.66 11.98 -14.96
C ILE A 71 -4.76 13.42 -14.49
N VAL A 72 -5.97 13.97 -14.54
CA VAL A 72 -6.26 15.32 -14.08
C VAL A 72 -7.22 15.21 -12.91
N ILE A 73 -6.77 15.66 -11.73
CA ILE A 73 -7.53 15.66 -10.49
C ILE A 73 -7.97 17.09 -10.20
N ARG A 74 -9.26 17.30 -9.97
CA ARG A 74 -9.83 18.59 -9.55
C ARG A 74 -10.26 18.48 -8.10
N VAL A 75 -9.83 19.44 -7.29
CA VAL A 75 -10.14 19.52 -5.86
C VAL A 75 -10.70 20.89 -5.55
N HIS A 76 -11.79 20.93 -4.79
CA HIS A 76 -12.44 22.13 -4.31
C HIS A 76 -12.68 21.98 -2.81
N THR A 77 -12.17 22.93 -2.03
CA THR A 77 -12.20 22.90 -0.57
C THR A 77 -12.98 24.08 0.00
N ALA A 78 -13.52 23.90 1.20
CA ALA A 78 -14.10 25.00 1.97
C ALA A 78 -12.98 25.85 2.63
N HIS A 79 -13.22 27.15 2.77
CA HIS A 79 -12.35 28.02 3.57
C HIS A 79 -12.46 27.62 5.05
N PRO A 80 -11.37 27.58 5.84
CA PRO A 80 -10.04 28.15 5.62
C PRO A 80 -9.00 27.24 4.93
N ALA A 81 -9.34 26.01 4.55
CA ALA A 81 -8.37 25.04 4.04
C ALA A 81 -8.04 25.29 2.57
N THR A 82 -6.75 25.25 2.20
CA THR A 82 -6.33 25.35 0.80
C THR A 82 -6.37 23.96 0.12
N PRO A 83 -6.66 23.88 -1.19
CA PRO A 83 -6.66 22.62 -1.91
C PRO A 83 -5.32 21.88 -1.86
N VAL A 84 -4.21 22.63 -1.80
CA VAL A 84 -2.86 22.06 -1.70
C VAL A 84 -2.67 21.38 -0.36
N ASP A 85 -3.06 22.03 0.74
CA ASP A 85 -2.88 21.48 2.09
C ASP A 85 -3.70 20.20 2.26
N VAL A 86 -4.95 20.21 1.79
CA VAL A 86 -5.83 19.04 1.85
C VAL A 86 -5.31 17.91 0.97
N PHE A 87 -4.78 18.22 -0.21
CA PHE A 87 -4.16 17.23 -1.08
C PHE A 87 -2.95 16.56 -0.43
N VAL A 88 -2.06 17.35 0.20
CA VAL A 88 -0.91 16.80 0.92
C VAL A 88 -1.33 15.99 2.16
N SER A 89 -2.35 16.45 2.89
CA SER A 89 -2.92 15.71 4.02
C SER A 89 -3.43 14.34 3.57
N ALA A 90 -4.24 14.31 2.51
CA ALA A 90 -4.78 13.07 1.97
C ALA A 90 -3.67 12.09 1.55
N LEU A 91 -2.60 12.57 0.91
CA LEU A 91 -1.46 11.71 0.56
C LEU A 91 -0.77 11.11 1.79
N LYS A 92 -0.58 11.90 2.86
CA LYS A 92 0.02 11.39 4.11
C LYS A 92 -0.86 10.35 4.78
N ASP A 93 -2.17 10.60 4.83
CA ASP A 93 -3.14 9.67 5.41
C ASP A 93 -3.17 8.35 4.62
N LEU A 94 -3.11 8.44 3.29
CA LEU A 94 -3.04 7.27 2.41
C LEU A 94 -1.77 6.43 2.65
N ILE A 95 -0.60 7.08 2.77
CA ILE A 95 0.65 6.38 3.10
C ILE A 95 0.52 5.67 4.44
N SER A 96 -0.02 6.35 5.46
CA SER A 96 -0.22 5.75 6.78
C SER A 96 -1.19 4.56 6.75
N GLU A 97 -2.26 4.63 5.95
CA GLU A 97 -3.23 3.54 5.79
C GLU A 97 -2.58 2.31 5.14
N ILE A 98 -1.79 2.52 4.09
CA ILE A 98 -1.05 1.44 3.39
C ILE A 98 -0.02 0.81 4.32
N SER A 99 0.77 1.60 5.06
CA SER A 99 1.77 1.08 6.00
C SER A 99 1.12 0.24 7.11
N ASN A 100 -0.05 0.65 7.61
CA ASN A 100 -0.78 -0.15 8.59
C ASN A 100 -1.25 -1.48 7.99
N ILE A 101 -1.81 -1.47 6.77
CA ILE A 101 -2.24 -2.69 6.07
C ILE A 101 -1.05 -3.64 5.86
N GLU A 102 0.10 -3.11 5.44
CA GLU A 102 1.33 -3.88 5.25
C GLU A 102 1.77 -4.57 6.55
N GLU A 103 1.78 -3.84 7.67
CA GLU A 103 2.14 -4.40 8.97
C GLU A 103 1.16 -5.50 9.41
N GLN A 104 -0.14 -5.24 9.32
CA GLN A 104 -1.17 -6.23 9.67
C GLN A 104 -1.06 -7.48 8.79
N PHE A 105 -0.83 -7.30 7.49
CA PHE A 105 -0.65 -8.40 6.56
C PHE A 105 0.61 -9.22 6.88
N ARG A 106 1.72 -8.57 7.22
CA ARG A 106 2.96 -9.23 7.65
C ARG A 106 2.76 -10.05 8.92
N LEU A 107 2.08 -9.50 9.93
CA LEU A 107 1.75 -10.22 11.16
C LEU A 107 0.82 -11.41 10.90
N PHE A 108 -0.18 -11.23 10.04
CA PHE A 108 -1.07 -12.31 9.64
C PHE A 108 -0.34 -13.44 8.92
N LEU A 109 0.54 -13.12 7.96
CA LEU A 109 1.37 -14.11 7.28
C LEU A 109 2.26 -14.87 8.25
N PHE A 110 2.87 -14.16 9.21
CA PHE A 110 3.69 -14.79 10.26
C PHE A 110 2.87 -15.77 11.11
N TYR A 111 1.67 -15.36 11.56
CA TYR A 111 0.76 -16.23 12.31
C TYR A 111 0.34 -17.48 11.50
N LEU A 112 0.04 -17.31 10.21
CA LEU A 112 -0.31 -18.43 9.34
C LEU A 112 0.85 -19.42 9.20
N THR A 113 2.08 -18.93 9.01
CA THR A 113 3.27 -19.79 8.95
C THR A 113 3.51 -20.58 10.25
N LEU A 114 3.24 -19.99 11.41
CA LEU A 114 3.37 -20.69 12.70
C LEU A 114 2.31 -21.78 12.89
N ASN A 115 1.06 -21.52 12.52
CA ASN A 115 -0.03 -22.50 12.71
C ASN A 115 -0.04 -23.65 11.70
N VAL A 116 0.55 -23.47 10.51
CA VAL A 116 0.77 -24.58 9.57
C VAL A 116 1.85 -25.54 10.09
N PHE A 117 2.80 -25.05 10.88
CA PHE A 117 3.92 -25.84 11.38
C PHE A 117 3.68 -26.46 12.77
N ILE A 118 2.79 -25.90 13.58
CA ILE A 118 2.35 -26.48 14.86
C ILE A 118 0.92 -27.01 14.69
N PRO A 119 0.71 -28.29 14.34
CA PRO A 119 -0.62 -28.87 14.42
C PRO A 119 -1.05 -28.86 15.89
N THR A 120 -2.07 -28.08 16.24
CA THR A 120 -2.66 -28.15 17.57
C THR A 120 -3.24 -29.55 17.74
N THR A 121 -2.54 -30.42 18.47
CA THR A 121 -3.11 -31.69 18.92
C THR A 121 -4.24 -31.35 19.87
N LYS A 122 -5.48 -31.60 19.43
CA LYS A 122 -6.69 -31.50 20.24
C LYS A 122 -6.44 -32.22 21.58
N PRO A 123 -6.64 -31.58 22.75
CA PRO A 123 -6.54 -32.31 24.02
C PRO A 123 -7.74 -33.26 24.11
N SER A 124 -7.52 -34.51 23.71
CA SER A 124 -8.43 -35.61 24.00
C SER A 124 -8.39 -35.87 25.50
N SER A 125 -9.55 -35.80 26.13
CA SER A 125 -9.81 -36.10 27.52
C SER A 125 -9.13 -37.40 27.98
N ALA A 126 -8.35 -37.29 29.05
CA ALA A 126 -7.97 -38.34 30.01
C ALA A 126 -7.37 -39.66 29.47
N GLU A 127 -6.05 -39.86 29.65
CA GLU A 127 -5.53 -41.09 30.28
C GLU A 127 -4.10 -40.89 30.81
N ASN A 128 -3.91 -41.16 32.11
CA ASN A 128 -2.66 -41.15 32.84
C ASN A 128 -1.78 -42.34 32.42
N LYS A 129 -0.73 -42.16 31.60
CA LYS A 129 0.40 -43.11 31.48
C LYS A 129 1.73 -42.37 31.26
N THR A 130 2.77 -42.87 31.94
CA THR A 130 4.15 -42.36 32.10
C THR A 130 4.82 -41.81 30.81
N PRO A 131 5.75 -40.84 30.92
CA PRO A 131 6.25 -40.09 29.76
C PRO A 131 7.12 -40.96 28.84
N PRO A 132 6.86 -41.00 27.51
CA PRO A 132 7.78 -41.62 26.56
C PRO A 132 9.00 -40.71 26.31
N LYS A 133 10.20 -41.31 26.36
CA LYS A 133 11.52 -40.67 26.18
C LYS A 133 11.79 -40.05 24.79
N SER A 134 10.78 -39.86 23.94
CA SER A 134 10.92 -39.38 22.54
C SER A 134 10.53 -37.91 22.32
N GLN A 135 10.01 -37.21 23.33
CA GLN A 135 9.54 -35.82 23.18
C GLN A 135 10.67 -34.80 22.95
N SER A 136 11.93 -35.07 23.34
CA SER A 136 13.02 -34.10 23.14
C SER A 136 13.41 -33.90 21.67
N SER A 137 13.27 -34.92 20.83
CA SER A 137 13.66 -34.84 19.41
C SER A 137 12.72 -33.93 18.60
N VAL A 138 11.42 -33.98 18.91
CA VAL A 138 10.40 -33.16 18.25
C VAL A 138 10.56 -31.69 18.62
N VAL A 139 10.81 -31.39 19.90
CA VAL A 139 11.05 -30.01 20.38
C VAL A 139 12.33 -29.43 19.77
N THR A 140 13.39 -30.23 19.65
CA THR A 140 14.66 -29.78 19.03
C THR A 140 14.48 -29.50 17.54
N THR A 141 13.73 -30.33 16.83
CA THR A 141 13.43 -30.14 15.40
C THR A 141 12.55 -28.91 15.17
N LEU A 142 11.56 -28.69 16.04
CA LEU A 142 10.71 -27.50 16.01
C LEU A 142 11.52 -26.22 16.28
N PHE A 143 12.45 -26.27 17.24
CA PHE A 143 13.33 -25.16 17.58
C PHE A 143 14.30 -24.83 16.43
N ILE A 144 14.83 -25.86 15.75
CA ILE A 144 15.68 -25.68 14.56
C ILE A 144 14.87 -25.06 13.42
N ILE A 145 13.63 -25.48 13.17
CA ILE A 145 12.81 -24.93 12.09
C ILE A 145 12.35 -23.50 12.39
N VAL A 146 12.03 -23.18 13.64
CA VAL A 146 11.73 -21.80 14.06
C VAL A 146 12.97 -20.91 13.90
N ILE A 147 14.15 -21.37 14.31
CA ILE A 147 15.42 -20.65 14.11
C ILE A 147 15.75 -20.49 12.62
N PHE A 148 15.56 -21.53 11.81
CA PHE A 148 15.83 -21.47 10.36
C PHE A 148 14.87 -20.50 9.66
N THR A 149 13.60 -20.48 10.07
CA THR A 149 12.59 -19.54 9.54
C THR A 149 12.89 -18.10 9.96
N LEU A 150 13.32 -17.88 11.20
CA LEU A 150 13.79 -16.56 11.70
C LEU A 150 15.05 -16.07 10.97
N ILE A 151 15.99 -16.96 10.65
CA ILE A 151 17.21 -16.64 9.88
C ILE A 151 16.87 -16.33 8.41
N ILE A 152 15.92 -17.03 7.80
CA ILE A 152 15.48 -16.73 6.44
C ILE A 152 14.74 -15.37 6.40
N LEU A 153 13.87 -15.09 7.38
CA LEU A 153 13.19 -13.80 7.50
C LEU A 153 14.15 -12.62 7.76
N SER A 154 15.24 -12.82 8.52
CA SER A 154 16.24 -11.77 8.74
C SER A 154 17.09 -11.49 7.49
N LYS A 155 17.39 -12.52 6.67
CA LYS A 155 18.09 -12.33 5.39
C LYS A 155 17.23 -11.68 4.31
N ILE A 156 15.91 -11.90 4.32
CA ILE A 156 14.98 -11.21 3.40
C ILE A 156 14.90 -9.71 3.71
N SER A 157 15.01 -9.32 4.98
CA SER A 157 15.02 -7.90 5.38
C SER A 157 16.30 -7.14 5.00
N PHE A 158 17.40 -7.83 4.65
CA PHE A 158 18.68 -7.21 4.28
C PHE A 158 18.85 -7.00 2.77
N SER A 159 17.86 -7.39 1.96
CA SER A 159 17.91 -7.25 0.48
C SER A 159 17.17 -6.02 -0.05
N THR A 160 16.63 -5.17 0.82
CA THR A 160 15.99 -3.89 0.48
C THR A 160 16.86 -2.72 0.89
N ASP A 161 18.09 -2.67 0.38
CA ASP A 161 18.92 -1.46 0.34
C ASP A 161 19.54 -1.39 -1.06
N TYR A 162 18.76 -0.90 -2.01
CA TYR A 162 19.20 -0.39 -3.32
C TYR A 162 18.47 0.92 -3.58
#